data_AF-A0A428TSS7-F1
#
_entry.id   AF-A0A428TSS7-F1
#
_cell.length_a   1.000
_cell.length_b   1.000
_cell.length_c   1.000
_cell.angle_alpha   90.00
_cell.angle_beta   90.00
_cell.angle_gamma   90.00
#
_symmetry.space_group_name_H-M   'P 1'
#
loop_
_entity.id
_entity.type
_entity.pdbx_description
1 polymer ?
#
loop_
_entity_poly.entity_id
_entity_poly.type
_entity_poly.pdbx_seq_one_letter_code
_entity_poly.pdbx_strand_id
1 'polypeptide(L)'
;MLDHEWKRIEDYNPGYPQYTALIAAHEPYYISRRFGRLRARLLLQKQDKLSMLEEELDKIAANESARLFLGSSRDDTNLPRREVLKEIDTAMADFDEFVRRNSEIMGLSKPVDRDVTNLRNWLNATGSISWAESDYLNHRDDLVSVSPIGPDAAGNQLEPI
;
A
#
# COMPACT_ATOMS: atom_id res chain seq x y z
N MET A 1 6.19 34.09 -24.98
CA MET A 1 5.04 33.17 -25.03
C MET A 1 5.64 31.82 -25.37
N LEU A 2 5.79 30.92 -24.39
CA LEU A 2 6.37 29.61 -24.63
C LEU A 2 5.26 28.70 -25.12
N ASP A 3 5.28 28.35 -26.41
CA ASP A 3 4.47 27.28 -26.98
C ASP A 3 4.73 26.02 -26.15
N HIS A 4 3.74 25.59 -25.38
CA HIS A 4 3.76 24.27 -24.78
C HIS A 4 3.38 23.28 -25.89
N GLU A 5 4.38 22.73 -26.58
CA GLU A 5 4.18 21.60 -27.47
C GLU A 5 3.59 20.44 -26.67
N TRP A 6 2.33 20.11 -26.94
CA TRP A 6 1.71 18.90 -26.42
C TRP A 6 2.30 17.72 -27.17
N LYS A 7 3.22 17.03 -26.51
CA LYS A 7 3.85 15.83 -27.04
C LYS A 7 2.82 14.69 -27.07
N ARG A 8 2.61 14.07 -28.23
CA ARG A 8 1.73 12.91 -28.35
C ARG A 8 2.41 11.70 -27.69
N ILE A 9 1.62 10.70 -27.30
CA ILE A 9 2.15 9.46 -26.72
C ILE A 9 3.12 8.78 -27.70
N GLU A 10 2.83 8.81 -29.00
CA GLU A 10 3.66 8.18 -30.02
C GLU A 10 5.03 8.87 -30.21
N ASP A 11 5.18 10.11 -29.77
CA ASP A 11 6.44 10.88 -29.87
C ASP A 11 7.45 10.48 -28.79
N TYR A 12 7.05 9.68 -27.80
CA TYR A 12 7.95 9.11 -26.80
C TYR A 12 8.68 7.88 -27.36
N ASN A 13 9.88 7.61 -26.85
CA ASN A 13 10.64 6.41 -27.23
C ASN A 13 9.83 5.14 -26.92
N PRO A 14 9.77 4.16 -27.85
CA PRO A 14 9.11 2.88 -27.60
C PRO A 14 9.56 2.20 -26.31
N GLY A 15 8.66 1.42 -25.73
CA GLY A 15 8.89 0.75 -24.47
C GLY A 15 8.28 1.50 -23.28
N TYR A 16 9.01 1.50 -22.17
CA TYR A 16 8.66 2.18 -20.93
C TYR A 16 8.21 3.64 -21.12
N PRO A 17 8.93 4.50 -21.88
CA PRO A 17 8.56 5.91 -21.99
C PRO A 17 7.19 6.13 -22.62
N GLN A 18 6.80 5.35 -23.63
CA GLN A 18 5.45 5.40 -24.20
C GLN A 18 4.39 4.90 -23.23
N TYR A 19 4.66 3.80 -22.51
CA TYR A 19 3.68 3.25 -21.58
C TYR A 19 3.43 4.16 -20.38
N THR A 20 4.48 4.76 -19.82
CA THR A 20 4.32 5.73 -18.73
C THR A 20 3.64 7.02 -19.20
N ALA A 21 3.91 7.48 -20.43
CA ALA A 21 3.19 8.59 -21.03
C ALA A 21 1.69 8.29 -21.19
N LEU A 22 1.33 7.07 -21.63
CA LEU A 22 -0.05 6.61 -21.70
C LEU A 22 -0.74 6.60 -20.33
N ILE A 23 -0.09 6.02 -19.30
CA ILE A 23 -0.64 6.01 -17.93
C ILE A 23 -0.86 7.44 -17.44
N ALA A 24 0.14 8.31 -17.62
CA ALA A 24 0.08 9.70 -17.17
C ALA A 24 -0.97 10.55 -17.91
N ALA A 25 -1.34 10.16 -19.14
CA ALA A 25 -2.33 10.88 -19.95
C ALA A 25 -3.78 10.66 -19.51
N HIS A 26 -4.07 9.63 -18.70
CA HIS A 26 -5.44 9.28 -18.31
C HIS A 26 -5.49 8.75 -16.87
N GLU A 27 -6.06 9.52 -15.94
CA GLU A 27 -6.09 9.22 -14.50
C GLU A 27 -6.58 7.78 -14.16
N PRO A 28 -7.65 7.26 -14.79
CA PRO A 28 -8.09 5.88 -14.57
C PRO A 28 -7.07 4.78 -14.93
N TYR A 29 -5.99 5.12 -15.66
CA TYR A 29 -4.90 4.18 -15.97
C TYR A 29 -3.87 4.05 -14.84
N TYR A 30 -3.98 4.83 -13.77
CA TYR A 30 -3.23 4.63 -12.53
C TYR A 30 -3.78 3.42 -11.77
N ILE A 31 -3.55 2.23 -12.33
CA ILE A 31 -3.99 0.94 -11.82
C ILE A 31 -2.80 0.24 -11.20
N SER A 32 -2.96 -0.25 -9.98
CA SER A 32 -1.93 -0.99 -9.28
C SER A 32 -2.50 -2.23 -8.61
N ARG A 33 -1.61 -3.15 -8.22
CA ARG A 33 -1.97 -4.23 -7.30
C ARG A 33 -1.96 -3.72 -5.86
N ARG A 34 -2.98 -4.07 -5.08
CA ARG A 34 -3.00 -3.82 -3.63
C ARG A 34 -2.14 -4.80 -2.85
N PHE A 35 -1.78 -5.96 -3.40
CA PHE A 35 -1.00 -7.01 -2.74
C PHE A 35 -1.62 -7.51 -1.42
N GLY A 36 -2.94 -7.78 -1.44
CA GLY A 36 -3.70 -8.06 -0.22
C GLY A 36 -3.15 -9.22 0.62
N ARG A 37 -2.78 -10.34 -0.03
CA ARG A 37 -2.19 -11.50 0.65
C ARG A 37 -0.84 -11.21 1.30
N LEU A 38 0.01 -10.42 0.64
CA LEU A 38 1.32 -10.05 1.19
C LEU A 38 1.16 -9.11 2.38
N ARG A 39 0.24 -8.15 2.29
CA ARG A 39 -0.11 -7.25 3.39
C ARG A 39 -0.67 -8.00 4.60
N ALA A 40 -1.57 -8.96 4.39
CA ALA A 40 -2.11 -9.79 5.47
C ALA A 40 -1.00 -10.59 6.17
N ARG A 41 -0.03 -11.13 5.41
CA ARG A 41 1.12 -11.82 6.01
C ARG A 41 1.96 -10.89 6.89
N LEU A 42 2.28 -9.70 6.39
CA LEU A 42 3.04 -8.70 7.16
C LEU A 42 2.27 -8.23 8.40
N LEU A 43 0.95 -8.06 8.28
CA LEU A 43 0.07 -7.71 9.40
C LEU A 43 0.19 -8.74 10.53
N LEU A 44 -0.02 -10.01 10.20
CA LEU A 44 0.03 -11.11 11.18
C LEU A 44 1.41 -11.21 11.84
N GLN A 45 2.50 -11.08 11.07
CA GLN A 45 3.85 -11.13 11.61
C GLN A 45 4.15 -9.99 12.58
N LYS A 46 3.68 -8.76 12.29
CA LYS A 46 3.87 -7.61 13.18
C LYS A 46 3.03 -7.74 14.47
N GLN A 47 1.80 -8.24 14.35
CA GLN A 47 0.95 -8.53 15.52
C GLN A 47 1.59 -9.57 16.44
N ASP A 48 2.02 -10.69 15.88
CA ASP A 48 2.64 -11.78 16.65
C ASP A 48 3.91 -11.30 17.37
N LYS A 49 4.74 -10.50 16.70
CA LYS A 49 5.91 -9.88 17.34
C LYS A 49 5.52 -9.05 18.57
N LEU A 50 4.50 -8.20 18.46
CA LEU A 50 4.02 -7.39 19.58
C LEU A 50 3.47 -8.26 20.71
N SER A 51 2.72 -9.32 20.39
CA SER A 51 2.23 -10.29 21.39
C SER A 51 3.37 -10.98 22.13
N MET A 52 4.43 -11.40 21.43
CA MET A 52 5.61 -12.00 22.07
C MET A 52 6.31 -11.03 23.04
N LEU A 53 6.46 -9.77 22.64
CA LEU A 53 7.08 -8.73 23.47
C LEU A 53 6.21 -8.37 24.69
N GLU A 54 4.89 -8.33 24.51
CA GLU A 54 3.93 -8.13 25.61
C GLU A 54 4.05 -9.28 26.63
N GLU A 55 4.06 -10.53 26.16
CA GLU A 55 4.26 -11.69 27.04
C GLU A 55 5.62 -11.64 27.77
N GLU A 56 6.69 -11.19 27.10
CA GLU A 56 8.00 -11.04 27.71
C GLU A 56 7.99 -9.96 28.80
N LEU A 57 7.34 -8.83 28.53
CA LEU A 57 7.18 -7.75 29.49
C LEU A 57 6.42 -8.21 30.74
N ASP A 58 5.34 -8.96 30.56
CA ASP A 58 4.55 -9.55 31.64
C ASP A 58 5.38 -10.55 32.47
N LYS A 59 6.19 -11.39 31.81
CA LYS A 59 7.11 -12.31 32.50
C LYS A 59 8.15 -11.56 33.33
N ILE A 60 8.68 -10.45 32.83
CA ILE A 60 9.63 -9.60 33.58
C ILE A 60 8.94 -8.94 34.77
N ALA A 61 7.70 -8.48 34.62
CA ALA A 61 6.92 -7.89 35.71
C ALA A 61 6.58 -8.92 36.80
N ALA A 62 6.16 -10.13 36.41
CA ALA A 62 5.81 -11.20 37.34
C ALA A 62 7.00 -11.69 38.18
N ASN A 63 8.22 -11.62 37.64
CA ASN A 63 9.45 -12.02 38.32
C ASN A 63 10.15 -10.88 39.08
N GLU A 64 9.57 -9.67 39.10
CA GLU A 64 10.16 -8.54 39.80
C GLU A 64 9.94 -8.61 41.31
N SER A 65 11.04 -8.62 42.06
CA SER A 65 11.01 -8.67 43.52
C SER A 65 10.89 -7.28 44.15
N ALA A 66 11.41 -6.24 43.47
CA ALA A 66 11.40 -4.87 43.94
C ALA A 66 10.08 -4.18 43.57
N ARG A 67 9.11 -4.16 44.50
CA ARG A 67 7.82 -3.46 44.32
C ARG A 67 7.98 -1.99 43.90
N LEU A 68 9.04 -1.32 44.34
CA LEU A 68 9.33 0.05 43.96
C LEU A 68 9.54 0.19 42.44
N PHE A 69 10.23 -0.75 41.80
CA PHE A 69 10.49 -0.72 40.36
C PHE A 69 9.20 -0.87 39.56
N LEU A 70 8.26 -1.69 40.04
CA LEU A 70 6.93 -1.83 39.42
C LEU A 70 6.04 -0.58 39.61
N GLY A 71 6.27 0.18 40.68
CA GLY A 71 5.45 1.34 41.05
C GLY A 71 6.01 2.70 40.61
N SER A 72 7.28 2.77 40.20
CA SER A 72 7.96 4.01 39.83
C SER A 72 8.93 3.80 38.69
N SER A 73 8.56 4.30 37.49
CA SER A 73 9.45 4.29 36.32
C SER A 73 10.71 5.14 36.50
N ARG A 74 10.68 6.11 37.43
CA ARG A 74 11.85 6.94 37.79
C ARG A 74 12.90 6.14 38.56
N ASP A 75 12.43 5.23 39.41
CA ASP A 75 13.27 4.42 40.28
C ASP A 75 13.53 3.02 39.68
N ASP A 76 12.93 2.71 38.53
CA ASP A 76 13.07 1.41 37.85
C ASP A 76 14.44 1.27 37.17
N THR A 77 15.29 0.44 37.75
CA THR A 77 16.60 0.09 37.20
C THR A 77 16.62 -1.28 36.50
N ASN A 78 15.47 -1.91 36.25
CA ASN A 78 15.38 -3.19 35.57
C ASN A 78 15.72 -3.02 34.07
N LEU A 79 16.98 -3.31 33.72
CA LEU A 79 17.48 -3.16 32.35
C LEU A 79 16.70 -4.02 31.32
N PRO A 80 16.42 -5.32 31.57
CA PRO A 80 15.60 -6.11 30.66
C PRO A 80 14.23 -5.48 30.37
N ARG A 81 13.51 -4.99 31.40
CA ARG A 81 12.22 -4.33 31.21
C ARG A 81 12.34 -3.11 30.29
N ARG A 82 13.38 -2.29 30.50
CA ARG A 82 13.64 -1.09 29.69
C ARG A 82 13.99 -1.42 28.25
N GLU A 83 14.72 -2.51 28.00
CA GLU A 83 15.06 -2.96 26.66
C GLU A 83 13.83 -3.46 25.91
N VAL A 84 13.01 -4.30 26.55
CA VAL A 84 11.74 -4.78 25.97
C VAL A 84 10.79 -3.63 25.68
N LEU A 85 10.63 -2.67 26.60
CA LEU A 85 9.81 -1.48 26.37
C LEU A 85 10.28 -0.63 25.18
N LYS A 86 11.60 -0.50 24.99
CA LYS A 86 12.16 0.21 23.82
C LYS A 86 11.89 -0.54 22.53
N GLU A 87 11.97 -1.87 22.54
CA GLU A 87 11.64 -2.67 21.37
C GLU A 87 10.14 -2.61 21.05
N ILE A 88 9.28 -2.65 22.06
CA ILE A 88 7.83 -2.44 21.92
C ILE A 88 7.55 -1.09 21.27
N ASP A 89 8.14 0.01 21.76
CA ASP A 89 7.93 1.34 21.18
C ASP A 89 8.26 1.39 19.68
N THR A 90 9.38 0.76 19.29
CA THR A 90 9.79 0.67 17.88
C THR A 90 8.84 -0.21 17.06
N ALA A 91 8.46 -1.38 17.58
CA ALA A 91 7.58 -2.32 16.90
C ALA A 91 6.15 -1.77 16.77
N MET A 92 5.68 -1.02 17.77
CA MET A 92 4.36 -0.40 17.80
C MET A 92 4.27 0.70 16.74
N ALA A 93 5.27 1.59 16.66
CA ALA A 93 5.32 2.63 15.64
C ALA A 93 5.30 2.06 14.20
N ASP A 94 6.06 0.99 13.95
CA ASP A 94 6.07 0.29 12.65
C ASP A 94 4.73 -0.41 12.36
N PHE A 95 4.10 -1.02 13.37
CA PHE A 95 2.77 -1.62 13.23
C PHE A 95 1.69 -0.58 12.93
N ASP A 96 1.62 0.52 13.68
CA ASP A 96 0.61 1.56 13.52
C ASP A 96 0.71 2.22 12.14
N GLU A 97 1.93 2.56 11.70
CA GLU A 97 2.17 3.11 10.38
C GLU A 97 1.86 2.10 9.26
N PHE A 98 2.09 0.80 9.50
CA PHE A 98 1.68 -0.24 8.57
C PHE A 98 0.15 -0.34 8.47
N VAL A 99 -0.56 -0.34 9.60
CA VAL A 99 -2.03 -0.41 9.65
C VAL A 99 -2.66 0.79 8.95
N ARG A 100 -2.16 2.02 9.19
CA ARG A 100 -2.63 3.24 8.53
C ARG A 100 -2.52 3.14 7.02
N ARG A 101 -1.32 2.86 6.49
CA ARG A 101 -1.10 2.70 5.04
C ARG A 101 -1.88 1.54 4.44
N ASN A 102 -2.07 0.47 5.21
CA ASN A 102 -2.87 -0.67 4.77
C ASN A 102 -4.35 -0.30 4.67
N SER A 103 -4.89 0.44 5.64
CA SER A 103 -6.26 0.93 5.63
C SER A 103 -6.52 1.84 4.41
N GLU A 104 -5.61 2.78 4.14
CA GLU A 104 -5.69 3.66 2.96
C GLU A 104 -5.78 2.86 1.66
N ILE A 105 -4.94 1.84 1.50
CA ILE A 105 -4.90 1.01 0.29
C ILE A 105 -6.13 0.10 0.17
N MET A 106 -6.67 -0.39 1.29
CA MET A 106 -7.90 -1.17 1.30
C MET A 106 -9.14 -0.32 1.02
N GLY A 107 -9.07 0.99 1.27
CA GLY A 107 -10.12 1.95 0.91
C GLY A 107 -10.13 2.35 -0.57
N LEU A 108 -9.11 1.99 -1.33
CA LEU A 108 -9.07 2.26 -2.78
C LEU A 108 -10.13 1.43 -3.51
N SER A 109 -10.73 2.04 -4.52
CA SER A 109 -11.77 1.40 -5.33
C SER A 109 -11.18 0.47 -6.38
N LYS A 110 -11.99 -0.50 -6.83
CA LYS A 110 -11.61 -1.33 -7.98
C LYS A 110 -11.54 -0.47 -9.25
N PRO A 111 -10.58 -0.71 -10.14
CA PRO A 111 -10.55 -0.02 -11.43
C PRO A 111 -11.71 -0.51 -12.32
N VAL A 112 -12.08 0.32 -13.30
CA VAL A 112 -13.08 -0.05 -14.30
C VAL A 112 -12.50 -1.11 -15.24
N ASP A 113 -13.25 -2.20 -15.49
CA ASP A 113 -12.79 -3.34 -16.30
C ASP A 113 -12.37 -2.95 -17.72
N ARG A 114 -13.04 -1.94 -18.30
CA ARG A 114 -12.70 -1.38 -19.61
C ARG A 114 -11.28 -0.82 -19.62
N ASP A 115 -10.89 -0.07 -18.59
CA ASP A 115 -9.59 0.60 -18.54
C ASP A 115 -8.46 -0.42 -18.35
N VAL A 116 -8.69 -1.44 -17.51
CA VAL A 116 -7.78 -2.60 -17.39
C VAL A 116 -7.60 -3.31 -18.73
N THR A 117 -8.70 -3.48 -19.48
CA THR A 117 -8.68 -4.15 -20.78
C THR A 117 -7.95 -3.31 -21.83
N ASN A 118 -8.15 -1.99 -21.84
CA ASN A 118 -7.44 -1.08 -22.72
C ASN A 118 -5.92 -1.12 -22.50
N LEU A 119 -5.48 -1.11 -21.24
CA LEU A 119 -4.05 -1.24 -20.93
C LEU A 119 -3.48 -2.58 -21.38
N ARG A 120 -4.19 -3.70 -21.15
CA ARG A 120 -3.75 -5.02 -21.66
C ARG A 120 -3.63 -5.03 -23.18
N ASN A 121 -4.63 -4.49 -23.87
CA ASN A 121 -4.63 -4.44 -25.34
C ASN A 121 -3.47 -3.61 -25.87
N TRP A 122 -3.19 -2.46 -25.25
CA TRP A 122 -2.03 -1.64 -25.59
C TRP A 122 -0.73 -2.43 -25.42
N LEU A 123 -0.51 -3.02 -24.24
CA LEU A 123 0.71 -3.79 -23.96
C LEU A 123 0.90 -4.99 -24.88
N ASN A 124 -0.18 -5.70 -25.22
CA ASN A 124 -0.15 -6.81 -26.18
C ASN A 124 0.22 -6.34 -27.60
N ALA A 125 -0.23 -5.14 -27.99
CA ALA A 125 0.03 -4.58 -29.32
C ALA A 125 1.44 -3.99 -29.44
N THR A 126 1.95 -3.35 -28.38
CA THR A 126 3.22 -2.60 -28.44
C THR A 126 4.41 -3.35 -27.86
N GLY A 127 4.18 -4.30 -26.94
CA GLY A 127 5.25 -4.91 -26.16
C GLY A 127 6.03 -3.89 -25.33
N SER A 128 5.38 -2.80 -24.88
CA SER A 128 6.07 -1.67 -24.24
C SER A 128 6.81 -2.02 -22.95
N ILE A 129 6.38 -3.05 -22.22
CA ILE A 129 7.08 -3.63 -21.07
C ILE A 129 7.08 -5.16 -21.21
N SER A 130 7.92 -5.85 -20.44
CA SER A 130 7.99 -7.31 -20.52
C SER A 130 6.66 -7.98 -20.11
N TRP A 131 6.44 -9.18 -20.63
CA TRP A 131 5.29 -10.01 -20.23
C TRP A 131 5.22 -10.21 -18.72
N ALA A 132 6.37 -10.48 -18.08
CA ALA A 132 6.47 -10.66 -16.65
C ALA A 132 6.04 -9.41 -15.86
N GLU A 133 6.36 -8.22 -16.36
CA GLU A 133 5.95 -6.96 -15.73
C GLU A 133 4.47 -6.66 -15.96
N SER A 134 3.94 -6.91 -17.15
CA SER A 134 2.53 -6.68 -17.48
C SER A 134 1.56 -7.63 -16.77
N ASP A 135 2.05 -8.75 -16.22
CA ASP A 135 1.22 -9.78 -15.58
C ASP A 135 0.38 -9.22 -14.42
N TYR A 136 0.76 -8.10 -13.82
CA TYR A 136 -0.02 -7.47 -12.76
C TYR A 136 -1.50 -7.23 -13.15
N LEU A 137 -1.78 -6.92 -14.42
CA LEU A 137 -3.14 -6.71 -14.95
C LEU A 137 -4.01 -7.98 -14.97
N ASN A 138 -3.41 -9.16 -14.77
CA ASN A 138 -4.14 -10.43 -14.68
C ASN A 138 -4.68 -10.73 -13.27
N HIS A 139 -4.22 -10.01 -12.24
CA HIS A 139 -4.62 -10.22 -10.84
C HIS A 139 -5.90 -9.44 -10.50
N ARG A 140 -7.01 -9.70 -11.20
CA ARG A 140 -8.25 -8.89 -11.14
C ARG A 140 -8.76 -8.55 -9.74
N ASP A 141 -8.74 -9.51 -8.80
CA ASP A 141 -9.21 -9.31 -7.42
C ASP A 141 -8.23 -8.54 -6.52
N ASP A 142 -7.02 -8.30 -7.04
CA ASP A 142 -5.95 -7.58 -6.38
C ASP A 142 -5.70 -6.20 -7.02
N LEU A 143 -6.44 -5.81 -8.07
CA LEU A 143 -6.30 -4.50 -8.71
C LEU A 143 -7.09 -3.41 -7.99
N VAL A 144 -6.49 -2.22 -7.89
CA VAL A 144 -7.08 -0.99 -7.34
C VAL A 144 -6.77 0.21 -8.23
N SER A 145 -7.67 1.18 -8.25
CA SER A 145 -7.44 2.53 -8.79
C SER A 145 -6.71 3.35 -7.75
N VAL A 146 -5.55 3.91 -8.11
CA VAL A 146 -4.78 4.82 -7.26
C VAL A 146 -5.29 6.26 -7.38
N SER A 147 -5.92 6.57 -8.51
CA SER A 147 -6.61 7.84 -8.71
C SER A 147 -7.92 7.86 -7.92
N PRO A 148 -8.21 8.95 -7.18
CA PRO A 148 -9.51 9.16 -6.56
C PRO A 148 -10.58 9.17 -7.66
N ILE A 149 -11.68 8.44 -7.43
CA ILE A 149 -12.83 8.49 -8.33
C ILE A 149 -13.31 9.95 -8.38
N GLY A 150 -13.10 10.64 -9.50
CA GLY A 150 -13.83 11.86 -9.82
C GLY A 150 -15.35 11.54 -9.83
N PRO A 151 -16.23 12.48 -9.44
CA PRO A 151 -17.64 12.23 -9.10
C PRO A 151 -18.54 11.60 -10.19
N ASP A 152 -18.04 11.22 -11.37
CA ASP A 152 -18.84 10.65 -12.46
C ASP A 152 -19.22 9.17 -12.28
N ALA A 153 -18.86 8.53 -11.17
CA ALA A 153 -19.38 7.19 -10.83
C ALA A 153 -20.79 7.22 -10.20
N ALA A 154 -21.34 8.40 -9.90
CA ALA A 154 -22.69 8.56 -9.38
C ALA A 154 -23.61 9.22 -10.43
N GLY A 155 -24.08 8.43 -11.39
CA GLY A 155 -25.33 8.68 -12.11
C GLY A 155 -25.32 9.82 -13.13
N ASN A 156 -24.98 9.50 -14.37
CA ASN A 156 -25.69 10.09 -15.52
C ASN A 156 -26.11 8.94 -16.45
N GLN A 157 -27.35 8.48 -16.23
CA GLN A 157 -28.11 7.80 -17.28
C GLN A 157 -28.27 8.82 -18.41
N LEU A 158 -27.68 8.53 -19.57
CA LEU A 158 -27.97 9.25 -20.80
C LEU A 158 -29.43 8.94 -21.18
N GLU A 159 -30.32 9.94 -21.10
CA GLU A 159 -31.62 9.83 -21.76
C GLU A 159 -31.43 9.87 -23.28
N PRO A 160 -32.15 9.04 -24.05
CA PRO A 160 -32.06 9.04 -25.50
C PRO A 160 -32.88 10.19 -26.10
N ILE A 161 -32.30 10.83 -27.11
CA ILE A 161 -32.99 11.74 -28.04
C ILE A 161 -33.71 10.89 -29.10
#